data_AF-A0A351V7I6-F1
#
_entry.id   AF-A0A351V7I6-F1
#
_cell.length_a   1.000
_cell.length_b   1.000
_cell.length_c   1.000
_cell.angle_alpha   90.00
_cell.angle_beta   90.00
_cell.angle_gamma   90.00
#
_symmetry.space_group_name_H-M   'P 1'
#
loop_
_entity.id
_entity.type
_entity.pdbx_description
1 polymer ?
#
loop_
_entity_poly.entity_id
_entity_poly.type
_entity_poly.pdbx_seq_one_letter_code
_entity_poly.pdbx_strand_id
1 'polypeptide(L)'
;DAYCGMLNASYNLKLRNVKAYIPEYPVGTAEECADMIHEFLPIARGIIGLSDLKLISFGPRPLNFLACNAPIKQLYNLGVEIEENSELDLFEAFHKHDNDARIQEVVKDMEAELGKGNMKPEILPKLAQYELTLLDWIEEHQGHRKYVAIAGKCWPAFQT
;
A
#
# COMPACT_ATOMS: atom_id res chain seq x y z
N ASP A 1 5.49 -37.72 19.92
CA ASP A 1 6.13 -37.23 18.69
C ASP A 1 5.43 -35.95 18.27
N ALA A 2 6.15 -34.82 18.30
CA ALA A 2 5.60 -33.50 18.00
C ALA A 2 5.15 -33.38 16.53
N TYR A 3 5.72 -34.17 15.62
CA TYR A 3 5.36 -34.15 14.20
C TYR A 3 3.95 -34.70 13.96
N CYS A 4 3.62 -35.85 14.56
CA CYS A 4 2.25 -36.40 14.48
C CYS A 4 1.20 -35.46 15.08
N GLY A 5 1.54 -34.76 16.16
CA GLY A 5 0.69 -33.76 16.78
C GLY A 5 0.41 -32.57 15.85
N MET A 6 1.47 -31.99 15.28
CA MET A 6 1.36 -30.89 14.31
C MET A 6 0.53 -31.28 13.08
N LEU A 7 0.76 -32.48 12.52
CA LEU A 7 -0.01 -32.97 11.37
C LEU A 7 -1.49 -33.14 11.74
N ASN A 8 -1.79 -33.79 12.86
CA ASN A 8 -3.16 -34.01 13.30
C ASN A 8 -3.89 -32.68 13.58
N ALA A 9 -3.22 -31.71 14.21
CA ALA A 9 -3.75 -30.37 14.41
C ALA A 9 -4.04 -29.66 13.08
N SER A 10 -3.10 -29.70 12.14
CA SER A 10 -3.24 -29.12 10.80
C SER A 10 -4.45 -29.70 10.04
N TYR A 11 -4.62 -31.02 10.07
CA TYR A 11 -5.79 -31.69 9.50
C TYR A 11 -7.09 -31.24 10.17
N ASN A 12 -7.11 -31.19 11.51
CA ASN A 12 -8.29 -30.79 12.26
C ASN A 12 -8.71 -29.34 12.00
N LEU A 13 -7.76 -28.42 11.85
CA LEU A 13 -8.00 -27.03 11.48
C LEU A 13 -8.59 -26.92 10.09
N LYS A 14 -8.03 -27.67 9.12
CA LYS A 14 -8.54 -27.71 7.74
C LYS A 14 -9.97 -28.24 7.68
N LEU A 15 -10.28 -29.32 8.40
CA LEU A 15 -11.64 -29.89 8.47
C LEU A 15 -12.67 -28.91 9.05
N ARG A 16 -12.25 -28.02 9.95
CA ARG A 16 -13.10 -26.99 10.57
C ARG A 16 -13.08 -25.65 9.82
N ASN A 17 -12.36 -25.57 8.70
CA ASN A 17 -12.13 -24.35 7.94
C ASN A 17 -11.56 -23.20 8.80
N VAL A 18 -10.73 -23.54 9.80
CA VAL A 18 -10.04 -22.57 10.66
C VAL A 18 -8.66 -22.31 10.08
N LYS A 19 -8.36 -21.04 9.80
CA LYS A 19 -7.02 -20.60 9.41
C LYS A 19 -6.24 -20.26 10.68
N ALA A 20 -5.14 -20.96 10.93
CA ALA A 20 -4.24 -20.69 12.04
C ALA A 20 -2.78 -20.79 11.57
N TYR A 21 -1.91 -20.06 12.24
CA TYR A 21 -0.47 -20.21 12.08
C TYR A 21 0.02 -21.29 13.05
N ILE A 22 0.77 -22.25 12.52
CA ILE A 22 1.53 -23.22 13.29
C ILE A 22 2.98 -23.03 12.84
N PRO A 23 3.94 -22.87 13.76
CA PRO A 23 5.35 -22.84 13.39
C PRO A 23 5.74 -24.08 12.57
N GLU A 24 6.71 -23.94 11.67
CA GLU A 24 7.09 -25.02 10.75
C GLU A 24 7.60 -26.26 11.50
N TYR A 25 8.34 -26.04 12.59
CA TYR A 25 8.89 -27.12 13.42
C TYR A 25 8.73 -26.80 14.92
N PRO A 26 7.51 -26.99 15.49
CA PRO A 26 7.18 -26.56 16.85
C PRO A 26 7.68 -27.57 17.89
N VAL A 27 9.00 -27.77 17.94
CA VAL A 27 9.68 -28.71 18.84
C VAL A 27 10.71 -27.95 19.65
N GLY A 28 10.50 -27.87 20.97
CA GLY A 28 11.42 -27.20 21.87
C GLY A 28 10.90 -27.13 23.30
N THR A 29 11.59 -26.36 24.11
CA THR A 29 11.13 -25.91 25.43
C THR A 29 9.95 -24.95 25.28
N ALA A 30 9.27 -24.65 26.39
CA ALA A 30 8.15 -23.71 26.40
C ALA A 30 8.55 -22.31 25.89
N GLU A 31 9.76 -21.86 26.24
CA GLU A 31 10.31 -20.57 25.81
C GLU A 31 10.58 -20.55 24.30
N GLU A 32 11.29 -21.56 23.79
CA GLU A 32 11.57 -21.69 22.34
C GLU A 32 10.27 -21.77 21.51
N CYS A 33 9.26 -22.51 22.01
CA CYS A 33 7.97 -22.58 21.32
C CYS A 33 7.21 -21.25 21.37
N ALA A 34 7.35 -20.46 22.44
CA ALA A 34 6.75 -19.13 22.52
C ALA A 34 7.39 -18.17 21.51
N ASP A 35 8.72 -18.23 21.35
CA ASP A 35 9.43 -17.44 20.34
C ASP A 35 9.02 -17.81 18.91
N MET A 36 8.85 -19.10 18.62
CA MET A 36 8.34 -19.55 17.32
C MET A 36 6.94 -19.00 17.01
N ILE A 37 6.06 -18.87 18.02
CA ILE A 37 4.73 -18.27 17.83
C ILE A 37 4.84 -16.78 17.48
N HIS A 38 5.86 -16.07 17.99
CA HIS A 38 6.07 -14.66 17.68
C HIS A 38 6.40 -14.39 16.20
N GLU A 39 6.85 -15.38 15.44
CA GLU A 39 7.02 -15.27 13.98
C GLU A 39 5.71 -14.93 13.25
N PHE A 40 4.55 -15.18 13.87
CA PHE A 40 3.26 -14.79 13.31
C PHE A 40 3.02 -13.26 13.35
N LEU A 41 3.71 -12.52 14.23
CA LEU A 41 3.50 -11.08 14.39
C LEU A 41 3.60 -10.27 13.09
N PRO A 42 4.64 -10.40 12.24
CA PRO A 42 4.68 -9.70 10.96
C PRO A 42 3.52 -10.07 10.03
N ILE A 43 3.10 -11.33 10.02
CA ILE A 43 1.95 -11.80 9.20
C ILE A 43 0.66 -11.15 9.70
N ALA A 44 0.41 -11.20 11.01
CA ALA A 44 -0.75 -10.59 11.64
C ALA A 44 -0.80 -9.08 11.39
N ARG A 45 0.34 -8.38 11.56
CA ARG A 45 0.46 -6.94 11.25
C ARG A 45 0.15 -6.64 9.78
N GLY A 46 0.64 -7.47 8.86
CA GLY A 46 0.33 -7.33 7.44
C GLY A 46 -1.16 -7.47 7.15
N ILE A 47 -1.82 -8.49 7.70
CA ILE A 47 -3.27 -8.71 7.52
C ILE A 47 -4.08 -7.55 8.11
N ILE A 48 -3.75 -7.11 9.33
CA ILE A 48 -4.43 -5.99 9.98
C ILE A 48 -4.21 -4.70 9.18
N GLY A 49 -2.98 -4.43 8.74
CA GLY A 49 -2.65 -3.25 7.93
C GLY A 49 -3.41 -3.22 6.61
N LEU A 50 -3.52 -4.36 5.92
CA LEU A 50 -4.33 -4.49 4.71
C LEU A 50 -5.82 -4.29 4.98
N SER A 51 -6.32 -4.77 6.12
CA SER A 51 -7.72 -4.56 6.50
C SER A 51 -8.05 -3.10 6.81
N ASP A 52 -7.06 -2.27 7.12
CA ASP A 52 -7.17 -0.82 7.36
C ASP A 52 -6.67 0.03 6.16
N LEU A 53 -6.40 -0.60 5.02
CA LEU A 53 -5.88 0.05 3.82
C LEU A 53 -7.01 0.54 2.90
N LYS A 54 -6.84 1.78 2.42
CA LYS A 54 -7.53 2.32 1.24
C LYS A 54 -6.57 2.39 0.05
N LEU A 55 -7.02 1.88 -1.09
CA LEU A 55 -6.36 2.07 -2.38
C LEU A 55 -7.13 3.10 -3.18
N ILE A 56 -6.49 4.24 -3.44
CA ILE A 56 -7.04 5.28 -4.32
C ILE A 56 -6.36 5.14 -5.67
N SER A 57 -7.13 4.98 -6.74
CA SER A 57 -6.57 4.84 -8.08
C SER A 57 -7.02 5.97 -9.00
N PHE A 58 -6.13 6.39 -9.89
CA PHE A 58 -6.42 7.40 -10.91
C PHE A 58 -6.29 6.79 -12.30
N GLY A 59 -7.41 6.77 -13.02
CA GLY A 59 -7.50 6.29 -14.39
C GLY A 59 -7.67 4.79 -14.55
N PRO A 60 -7.91 4.34 -15.79
CA PRO A 60 -8.13 2.93 -16.07
C PRO A 60 -6.83 2.14 -15.91
N ARG A 61 -6.94 0.86 -15.55
CA ARG A 61 -5.78 -0.01 -15.46
C ARG A 61 -5.15 -0.23 -16.86
N PRO A 62 -3.81 -0.34 -16.99
CA PRO A 62 -3.17 -0.50 -18.29
C PRO A 62 -3.67 -1.72 -19.08
N LEU A 63 -4.23 -1.52 -20.27
CA LEU A 63 -4.82 -2.59 -21.09
C LEU A 63 -3.83 -3.70 -21.45
N ASN A 64 -2.58 -3.33 -21.72
CA ASN A 64 -1.55 -4.26 -22.20
C ASN A 64 -0.90 -5.10 -21.08
N PHE A 65 -1.30 -4.90 -19.82
CA PHE A 65 -0.68 -5.54 -18.67
C PHE A 65 -1.72 -6.39 -17.92
N LEU A 66 -1.76 -7.68 -18.26
CA LEU A 66 -2.71 -8.62 -17.65
C LEU A 66 -2.60 -8.63 -16.11
N ALA A 67 -1.38 -8.55 -15.58
CA ALA A 67 -1.14 -8.53 -14.14
C ALA A 67 -1.81 -7.33 -13.43
N CYS A 68 -1.85 -6.16 -14.09
CA CYS A 68 -2.54 -4.99 -13.54
C CYS A 68 -4.07 -5.17 -13.54
N ASN A 69 -4.60 -6.04 -14.41
CA ASN A 69 -6.04 -6.27 -14.54
C ASN A 69 -6.56 -7.45 -13.70
N ALA A 70 -5.75 -7.96 -12.77
CA ALA A 70 -6.16 -9.04 -11.88
C ALA A 70 -7.50 -8.73 -11.14
N PRO A 71 -8.30 -9.76 -10.79
CA PRO A 71 -9.59 -9.55 -10.12
C PRO A 71 -9.44 -8.85 -8.77
N ILE A 72 -10.10 -7.70 -8.61
CA ILE A 72 -10.07 -6.88 -7.39
C ILE A 72 -10.74 -7.56 -6.18
N LYS A 73 -11.54 -8.62 -6.39
CA LYS A 73 -12.21 -9.38 -5.33
C LYS A 73 -11.28 -9.81 -4.21
N GLN A 74 -10.02 -10.15 -4.52
CA GLN A 74 -9.07 -10.61 -3.50
C GLN A 74 -8.69 -9.49 -2.53
N LEU A 75 -8.68 -8.23 -2.97
CA LEU A 75 -8.44 -7.08 -2.09
C LEU A 75 -9.61 -6.89 -1.13
N TYR A 76 -10.85 -6.99 -1.62
CA TYR A 76 -12.04 -6.95 -0.76
C TYR A 76 -12.07 -8.08 0.26
N ASN A 77 -11.64 -9.29 -0.11
CA ASN A 77 -11.52 -10.41 0.82
C ASN A 77 -10.53 -10.13 1.98
N LEU A 78 -9.59 -9.20 1.78
CA LEU A 78 -8.62 -8.75 2.78
C LEU A 78 -9.09 -7.51 3.56
N GLY A 79 -10.28 -6.97 3.25
CA GLY A 79 -10.84 -5.78 3.90
C GLY A 79 -10.38 -4.45 3.31
N VAL A 80 -9.61 -4.47 2.21
CA VAL A 80 -9.11 -3.27 1.53
C VAL A 80 -10.28 -2.48 0.93
N GLU A 81 -10.30 -1.17 1.17
CA GLU A 81 -11.20 -0.23 0.49
C GLU A 81 -10.60 0.21 -0.84
N ILE A 82 -11.42 0.34 -1.87
CA ILE A 82 -10.98 0.79 -3.19
C ILE A 82 -11.79 2.01 -3.59
N GLU A 83 -11.10 3.07 -3.99
CA GLU A 83 -11.65 4.26 -4.61
C GLU A 83 -11.03 4.41 -6.01
N GLU A 84 -11.86 4.52 -7.03
CA GLU A 84 -11.43 4.69 -8.41
C GLU A 84 -11.86 6.07 -8.90
N ASN A 85 -10.89 6.91 -9.23
CA ASN A 85 -11.08 8.28 -9.69
C ASN A 85 -10.62 8.45 -11.15
N SER A 86 -11.10 9.49 -11.81
CA SER A 86 -10.64 9.84 -13.15
C SER A 86 -9.23 10.44 -13.09
N GLU A 87 -8.42 10.22 -14.13
CA GLU A 87 -7.18 10.98 -14.27
C GLU A 87 -7.51 12.49 -14.40
N LEU A 88 -8.69 12.85 -14.93
CA LEU A 88 -9.11 14.26 -15.04
C LEU A 88 -9.34 14.92 -13.68
N ASP A 89 -9.80 14.19 -12.67
CA ASP A 89 -10.02 14.75 -11.33
C ASP A 89 -8.66 15.10 -10.70
N LEU A 90 -7.66 14.23 -10.90
CA LEU A 90 -6.28 14.48 -10.48
C LEU A 90 -5.66 15.66 -11.25
N PHE A 91 -5.93 15.77 -12.54
CA PHE A 91 -5.46 16.90 -13.35
C PHE A 91 -6.04 18.23 -12.87
N GLU A 92 -7.34 18.26 -12.56
CA GLU A 92 -7.98 19.44 -12.00
C GLU A 92 -7.41 19.80 -10.63
N ALA A 93 -7.24 18.81 -9.74
CA ALA A 93 -6.64 19.01 -8.42
C ALA A 93 -5.19 19.51 -8.50
N PHE A 94 -4.41 18.99 -9.46
CA PHE A 94 -3.06 19.47 -9.73
C PHE A 94 -3.07 20.96 -10.07
N HIS A 95 -3.92 21.40 -11.00
CA HIS A 95 -4.03 22.82 -11.36
C HIS A 95 -4.57 23.71 -10.23
N LYS A 96 -5.39 23.18 -9.32
CA LYS A 96 -5.79 23.92 -8.11
C LYS A 96 -4.61 24.22 -7.18
N HIS A 97 -3.55 23.41 -7.23
CA HIS A 97 -2.30 23.65 -6.51
C HIS A 97 -1.32 24.56 -7.26
N ASP A 98 -1.72 25.17 -8.38
CA ASP A 98 -0.87 26.13 -9.10
C ASP A 98 -0.45 27.29 -8.16
N ASN A 99 0.86 27.48 -8.01
CA ASN A 99 1.46 28.50 -7.14
C ASN A 99 1.17 28.33 -5.64
N ASP A 100 0.89 27.11 -5.18
CA ASP A 100 0.77 26.83 -3.74
C ASP A 100 2.04 27.29 -2.99
N ALA A 101 1.85 28.04 -1.89
CA ALA A 101 2.94 28.63 -1.12
C ALA A 101 3.90 27.58 -0.53
N ARG A 102 3.43 26.34 -0.31
CA ARG A 102 4.21 25.21 0.21
C ARG A 102 5.22 24.66 -0.79
N ILE A 103 5.05 24.92 -2.10
CA ILE A 103 5.90 24.37 -3.16
C ILE A 103 7.39 24.67 -2.92
N GLN A 104 7.72 25.90 -2.50
CA GLN A 104 9.10 26.31 -2.29
C GLN A 104 9.78 25.57 -1.11
N GLU A 105 9.01 25.11 -0.13
CA GLU A 105 9.52 24.31 0.97
C GLU A 105 9.80 22.88 0.52
N VAL A 106 8.85 22.26 -0.16
CA VAL A 106 8.98 20.89 -0.69
C VAL A 106 10.13 20.80 -1.71
N VAL A 107 10.30 21.80 -2.58
CA VAL A 107 11.45 21.84 -3.52
C VAL A 107 12.78 21.82 -2.78
N LYS A 108 12.92 22.56 -1.67
CA LYS A 108 14.17 22.57 -0.89
C LYS A 108 14.44 21.22 -0.24
N ASP A 109 13.40 20.54 0.23
CA ASP A 109 13.52 19.19 0.78
C ASP A 109 13.97 18.19 -0.29
N MET A 110 13.33 18.21 -1.47
CA MET A 110 13.74 17.41 -2.64
C MET A 110 15.19 17.70 -3.07
N GLU A 111 15.60 18.98 -3.10
CA GLU A 111 16.98 19.36 -3.43
C GLU A 111 17.99 18.82 -2.42
N ALA A 112 17.64 18.85 -1.13
CA ALA A 112 18.49 18.32 -0.07
C ALA A 112 18.62 16.79 -0.17
N GLU A 113 17.53 16.07 -0.45
CA GLU A 113 17.54 14.62 -0.64
C GLU A 113 18.36 14.20 -1.87
N LEU A 114 18.15 14.88 -3.00
CA LEU A 114 18.83 14.57 -4.26
C LEU A 114 20.31 14.97 -4.24
N GLY A 115 20.66 16.06 -3.56
CA GLY A 115 22.01 16.60 -3.47
C GLY A 115 22.69 16.74 -4.85
N LYS A 116 23.85 16.09 -5.04
CA LYS A 116 24.59 16.09 -6.31
C LYS A 116 23.88 15.32 -7.44
N GLY A 117 22.86 14.52 -7.12
CA GLY A 117 22.05 13.76 -8.08
C GLY A 117 20.92 14.58 -8.71
N ASN A 118 20.72 15.84 -8.29
CA ASN A 118 19.74 16.73 -8.88
C ASN A 118 20.18 17.23 -10.27
N MET A 119 19.96 16.39 -11.29
CA MET A 119 20.37 16.67 -12.67
C MET A 119 19.33 17.46 -13.47
N LYS A 120 18.13 17.70 -12.91
CA LYS A 120 17.00 18.39 -13.55
C LYS A 120 16.23 19.26 -12.54
N PRO A 121 16.85 20.30 -11.93
CA PRO A 121 16.20 21.13 -10.93
C PRO A 121 14.92 21.82 -11.44
N GLU A 122 14.82 22.05 -12.75
CA GLU A 122 13.68 22.70 -13.39
C GLU A 122 12.36 21.93 -13.26
N ILE A 123 12.40 20.62 -12.98
CA ILE A 123 11.18 19.81 -12.81
C ILE A 123 10.70 19.77 -11.35
N LEU A 124 11.54 20.15 -10.38
CA LEU A 124 11.21 20.02 -8.96
C LEU A 124 9.96 20.80 -8.54
N PRO A 125 9.73 22.06 -8.98
CA PRO A 125 8.51 22.79 -8.60
C PRO A 125 7.23 22.04 -8.99
N LYS A 126 7.28 21.35 -10.12
CA LYS A 126 6.17 20.56 -10.64
C LYS A 126 5.96 19.26 -9.88
N LEU A 127 7.05 18.58 -9.52
CA LEU A 127 6.98 17.38 -8.69
C LEU A 127 6.49 17.73 -7.28
N ALA A 128 6.92 18.86 -6.72
CA ALA A 128 6.46 19.37 -5.45
C ALA A 128 4.96 19.72 -5.49
N GLN A 129 4.49 20.37 -6.54
CA GLN A 129 3.05 20.61 -6.76
C GLN A 129 2.28 19.29 -6.82
N TYR A 130 2.80 18.30 -7.53
CA TYR A 130 2.18 16.98 -7.63
C TYR A 130 2.16 16.25 -6.29
N GLU A 131 3.24 16.29 -5.51
CA GLU A 131 3.29 15.73 -4.17
C GLU A 131 2.24 16.35 -3.26
N LEU A 132 2.15 17.68 -3.19
CA LEU A 132 1.12 18.38 -2.41
C LEU A 132 -0.29 17.98 -2.84
N THR A 133 -0.51 17.89 -4.15
CA THR A 133 -1.80 17.43 -4.70
C THR A 133 -2.17 16.05 -4.18
N LEU A 134 -1.22 15.11 -4.17
CA LEU A 134 -1.46 13.74 -3.69
C LEU A 134 -1.63 13.67 -2.17
N LEU A 135 -0.84 14.43 -1.40
CA LEU A 135 -0.93 14.47 0.05
C LEU A 135 -2.27 15.04 0.52
N ASP A 136 -2.68 16.19 -0.04
CA ASP A 136 -3.97 16.80 0.28
C ASP A 136 -5.13 15.88 -0.16
N TRP A 137 -5.01 15.22 -1.32
CA TRP A 137 -6.00 14.23 -1.75
C TRP A 137 -6.12 13.07 -0.76
N ILE A 138 -5.00 12.54 -0.26
CA ILE A 138 -5.00 11.48 0.75
C ILE A 138 -5.72 11.95 2.00
N GLU A 139 -5.42 13.15 2.51
CA GLU A 139 -6.06 13.69 3.71
C GLU A 139 -7.57 13.83 3.54
N GLU A 140 -8.03 14.34 2.40
CA GLU A 140 -9.45 14.53 2.09
C GLU A 140 -10.20 13.21 1.89
N HIS A 141 -9.54 12.17 1.36
CA HIS A 141 -10.18 10.92 0.93
C HIS A 141 -9.88 9.72 1.83
N GLN A 142 -8.98 9.82 2.81
CA GLN A 142 -8.62 8.73 3.72
C GLN A 142 -9.83 8.18 4.48
N GLY A 143 -10.78 9.05 4.83
CA GLY A 143 -11.99 8.67 5.56
C GLY A 143 -11.66 8.01 6.91
N HIS A 144 -12.23 6.82 7.15
CA HIS A 144 -12.03 6.06 8.39
C HIS A 144 -10.84 5.08 8.34
N ARG A 145 -10.14 5.00 7.20
CA ARG A 145 -9.02 4.09 7.01
C ARG A 145 -7.76 4.66 7.64
N LYS A 146 -6.81 3.80 7.99
CA LYS A 146 -5.55 4.21 8.64
C LYS A 146 -4.42 4.38 7.64
N TYR A 147 -4.42 3.57 6.59
CA TYR A 147 -3.39 3.55 5.57
C TYR A 147 -4.00 3.87 4.22
N VAL A 148 -3.29 4.66 3.42
CA VAL A 148 -3.69 4.98 2.05
C VAL A 148 -2.52 4.69 1.13
N ALA A 149 -2.79 4.10 -0.03
CA ALA A 149 -1.84 4.02 -1.12
C ALA A 149 -2.50 4.49 -2.43
N ILE A 150 -1.71 5.20 -3.23
CA ILE A 150 -2.15 5.71 -4.53
C ILE A 150 -1.65 4.79 -5.64
N ALA A 151 -2.52 4.49 -6.60
CA ALA A 151 -2.19 3.75 -7.82
C ALA A 151 -2.50 4.61 -9.05
N GLY A 152 -1.47 4.95 -9.81
CA GLY A 152 -1.58 5.67 -11.08
C GLY A 152 -0.79 4.99 -12.19
N LYS A 153 -1.04 5.39 -13.43
CA LYS A 153 -0.17 4.99 -14.55
C LYS A 153 1.10 5.82 -14.54
N CYS A 154 2.22 5.21 -14.91
CA CYS A 154 3.47 5.93 -15.16
C CYS A 154 3.49 6.70 -16.50
N TRP A 155 2.48 6.51 -17.36
CA TRP A 155 2.19 7.35 -18.53
C TRP A 155 0.74 7.87 -18.42
N PRO A 156 0.50 8.93 -17.64
CA PRO A 156 -0.85 9.50 -17.52
C PRO A 156 -1.34 10.04 -18.86
N ALA A 157 -2.66 10.08 -19.05
CA ALA A 157 -3.29 10.53 -20.29
C ALA A 157 -2.99 12.01 -20.64
N PHE A 158 -2.52 12.78 -19.66
CA PHE A 158 -2.02 14.13 -19.83
C PHE A 158 -0.57 14.19 -19.36
N GLN A 159 0.28 14.87 -20.13
CA GLN A 159 1.55 15.33 -19.62
C GLN A 159 1.23 16.58 -18.81
N THR A 160 1.19 16.45 -17.48
CA THR A 160 1.37 17.64 -16.62
C THR A 160 2.62 18.32 -17.10
#